data_AF-A0A7C5KQQ1-F1
#
_entry.id   AF-A0A7C5KQQ1-F1
#
_cell.length_a   1.000
_cell.length_b   1.000
_cell.length_c   1.000
_cell.angle_alpha   90.00
_cell.angle_beta   90.00
_cell.angle_gamma   90.00
#
_symmetry.space_group_name_H-M   'P 1'
#
loop_
_entity.id
_entity.type
_entity.pdbx_description
1 polymer ?
#
loop_
_entity_poly.entity_id
_entity_poly.type
_entity_poly.pdbx_seq_one_letter_code
_entity_poly.pdbx_strand_id
1 'polypeptide(L)'
;MLPRAEYWELVAACRQLTDSQARSALRTRLMPFILMPGETLYVAAGRSAHRLAHKNGVEVVATADADTMLAALTHVFGARILENARFHLARSTPLYSAARRFTISQTVTGLMAAALIATGFFLVPGQMAIFAAFMFSLLFLGVAGLR
;
A
#
# COMPACT_ATOMS: atom_id res chain seq x y z
N MET A 1 -6.53 -1.30 37.20
CA MET A 1 -6.33 -2.18 36.03
C MET A 1 -7.36 -1.75 35.00
N LEU A 2 -6.96 -1.29 33.83
CA LEU A 2 -7.91 -0.78 32.83
C LEU A 2 -8.69 -1.96 32.21
N PRO A 3 -9.97 -1.78 31.84
CA PRO A 3 -10.75 -2.82 31.16
C PRO A 3 -10.11 -3.17 29.81
N ARG A 4 -10.33 -4.41 29.38
CA ARG A 4 -9.92 -4.86 28.05
C ARG A 4 -11.07 -4.62 27.08
N ALA A 5 -10.81 -3.90 26.00
CA ALA A 5 -11.79 -3.68 24.94
C ALA A 5 -11.95 -4.96 24.11
N GLU A 6 -13.20 -5.37 23.90
CA GLU A 6 -13.54 -6.53 23.10
C GLU A 6 -13.50 -6.22 21.60
N TYR A 7 -13.33 -7.25 20.77
CA TYR A 7 -13.22 -7.08 19.32
C TYR A 7 -14.38 -6.28 18.71
N TRP A 8 -15.62 -6.56 19.10
CA TRP A 8 -16.80 -5.90 18.55
C TRP A 8 -16.92 -4.43 18.97
N GLU A 9 -16.45 -4.08 20.16
CA GLU A 9 -16.39 -2.69 20.64
C GLU A 9 -15.36 -1.90 19.84
N LEU A 10 -14.22 -2.52 19.55
CA LEU A 10 -13.19 -1.93 18.68
C LEU A 10 -13.71 -1.72 17.26
N VAL A 11 -14.46 -2.67 16.70
CA VAL A 11 -15.10 -2.52 15.38
C VAL A 11 -16.11 -1.37 15.39
N ALA A 12 -16.94 -1.27 16.42
CA ALA A 12 -17.91 -0.19 16.56
C ALA A 12 -17.23 1.19 16.63
N ALA A 13 -16.16 1.31 17.43
CA ALA A 13 -15.34 2.51 17.50
C ALA A 13 -14.66 2.82 16.15
N CYS A 14 -14.11 1.80 15.47
CA CYS A 14 -13.48 1.97 14.15
C CYS A 14 -14.43 2.57 13.10
N ARG A 15 -15.72 2.21 13.13
CA ARG A 15 -16.72 2.75 12.18
C ARG A 15 -16.96 4.25 12.33
N GLN A 16 -16.61 4.83 13.48
CA GLN A 16 -16.74 6.27 13.73
C GLN A 16 -15.46 7.05 13.40
N LEU A 17 -14.37 6.35 13.05
CA LEU A 17 -13.10 6.99 12.75
C LEU A 17 -13.09 7.60 11.35
N THR A 18 -12.44 8.74 11.24
CA THR A 18 -12.01 9.30 9.96
C THR A 18 -10.80 8.54 9.39
N ASP A 19 -10.56 8.64 8.09
CA ASP A 19 -9.40 8.01 7.43
C ASP A 19 -8.05 8.45 8.03
N SER A 20 -7.94 9.70 8.50
CA SER A 20 -6.72 10.23 9.12
C SER A 20 -6.51 9.62 10.51
N GLN A 21 -7.58 9.47 11.29
CA GLN A 21 -7.54 8.81 12.59
C GLN A 21 -7.23 7.32 12.44
N ALA A 22 -7.81 6.63 11.47
CA ALA A 22 -7.51 5.22 11.18
C ALA A 22 -6.03 5.02 10.82
N ARG A 23 -5.46 5.89 9.96
CA ARG A 23 -4.02 5.87 9.64
C ARG A 23 -3.15 6.15 10.86
N SER A 24 -3.54 7.10 11.69
CA SER A 24 -2.84 7.40 12.93
C SER A 24 -2.85 6.17 13.85
N ALA A 25 -4.02 5.55 14.05
CA ALA A 25 -4.20 4.37 14.87
C ALA A 25 -3.37 3.17 14.40
N LEU A 26 -3.31 2.92 13.10
CA LEU A 26 -2.44 1.89 12.53
C LEU A 26 -0.95 2.11 12.85
N ARG A 27 -0.50 3.37 12.87
CA ARG A 27 0.90 3.73 13.14
C ARG A 27 1.23 3.73 14.63
N THR A 28 0.33 4.25 15.46
CA THR A 28 0.59 4.53 16.87
C THR A 28 0.07 3.44 17.80
N ARG A 29 -0.81 2.55 17.30
CA ARG A 29 -1.58 1.58 18.09
C ARG A 29 -2.43 2.23 19.19
N LEU A 30 -2.84 3.48 18.94
CA LEU A 30 -3.67 4.28 19.82
C LEU A 30 -4.85 4.81 19.00
N MET A 31 -6.09 4.51 19.40
CA MET A 31 -7.26 4.93 18.65
C MET A 31 -8.35 5.53 19.56
N PRO A 32 -9.14 6.50 19.06
CA PRO A 32 -10.35 6.96 19.73
C PRO A 32 -11.31 5.79 19.99
N PHE A 33 -11.80 5.68 21.22
CA PHE A 33 -12.71 4.61 21.63
C PHE A 33 -14.11 5.17 21.93
N ILE A 34 -14.19 6.25 22.71
CA ILE A 34 -15.45 6.94 23.01
C ILE A 34 -15.27 8.41 22.62
N LEU A 35 -16.17 8.90 21.78
CA LEU A 35 -16.24 10.30 21.40
C LEU A 35 -17.34 10.97 22.22
N MET A 36 -16.95 11.83 23.17
CA MET A 36 -17.88 12.67 23.93
C MET A 36 -17.77 14.13 23.47
N PRO A 37 -18.81 14.96 23.69
CA PRO A 37 -18.70 16.40 23.44
C PRO A 37 -17.58 17.01 24.30
N GLY A 38 -16.52 17.48 23.64
CA GLY A 38 -15.38 18.15 24.30
C GLY A 38 -14.24 17.22 24.72
N GLU A 39 -14.41 15.90 24.68
CA GLU A 39 -13.39 14.95 25.13
C GLU A 39 -13.38 13.66 24.31
N THR A 40 -12.18 13.14 24.02
CA THR A 40 -12.00 11.88 23.32
C THR A 40 -11.21 10.93 24.20
N LEU A 41 -11.82 9.80 24.52
CA LEU A 41 -11.19 8.75 25.31
C LEU A 41 -10.57 7.73 24.36
N TYR A 42 -9.37 7.27 24.68
CA TYR A 42 -8.59 6.40 23.80
C TYR A 42 -8.52 4.97 24.32
N VAL A 43 -8.32 4.04 23.40
CA VAL A 43 -7.85 2.68 23.68
C VAL A 43 -6.43 2.52 23.17
N ALA A 44 -5.58 1.91 24.00
CA ALA A 44 -4.18 1.67 23.69
C ALA A 44 -3.93 0.18 23.49
N ALA A 45 -3.30 -0.17 22.37
CA ALA A 45 -2.86 -1.53 22.10
C ALA A 45 -1.38 -1.72 22.43
N GLY A 46 -1.13 -2.24 23.63
CA GLY A 46 0.20 -2.57 24.14
C GLY A 46 0.95 -1.43 24.84
N ARG A 47 2.12 -1.75 25.41
CA ARG A 47 2.90 -0.83 26.27
C ARG A 47 3.42 0.42 25.55
N SER A 48 3.78 0.29 24.27
CA SER A 48 4.27 1.42 23.47
C SER A 48 3.17 2.47 23.24
N ALA A 49 1.94 2.03 23.00
CA ALA A 49 0.79 2.91 22.81
C ALA A 49 0.43 3.63 24.12
N HIS A 50 0.48 2.94 25.26
CA HIS A 50 0.28 3.58 26.57
C HIS A 50 1.30 4.67 26.86
N ARG A 51 2.59 4.40 26.62
CA ARG A 51 3.64 5.40 26.81
C ARG A 51 3.44 6.60 25.88
N LEU A 52 3.02 6.36 24.65
CA LEU A 52 2.71 7.42 23.70
C LEU A 52 1.49 8.24 24.14
N ALA A 53 0.44 7.60 24.66
CA ALA A 53 -0.72 8.28 25.18
C ALA A 53 -0.36 9.21 26.35
N HIS A 54 0.42 8.70 27.31
CA HIS A 54 0.93 9.49 28.42
C HIS A 54 1.79 10.67 27.95
N LYS A 55 2.66 10.46 26.96
CA LYS A 55 3.48 11.54 26.37
C LYS A 55 2.63 12.62 25.71
N ASN A 56 1.51 12.24 25.10
CA ASN A 56 0.61 13.15 24.41
C ASN A 56 -0.45 13.76 25.33
N GLY A 57 -0.49 13.39 26.61
CA GLY A 57 -1.48 13.89 27.56
C GLY A 57 -2.92 13.46 27.27
N VAL A 58 -3.11 12.30 26.63
CA VAL A 58 -4.45 11.78 26.29
C VAL A 58 -4.86 10.65 27.24
N GLU A 59 -6.14 10.63 27.60
CA GLU A 59 -6.69 9.66 28.53
C GLU A 59 -6.96 8.31 27.85
N VAL A 60 -6.46 7.23 28.45
CA VAL A 60 -6.68 5.86 27.99
C VAL A 60 -7.62 5.16 28.95
N VAL A 61 -8.79 4.76 28.45
CA VAL A 61 -9.84 4.14 29.27
C VAL A 61 -9.94 2.63 29.09
N ALA A 62 -9.32 2.10 28.04
CA ALA A 62 -9.28 0.66 27.80
C ALA A 62 -7.93 0.23 27.20
N THR A 63 -7.62 -1.05 27.38
CA THR A 63 -6.50 -1.70 26.72
C THR A 63 -6.99 -2.69 25.68
N ALA A 64 -6.25 -2.84 24.60
CA ALA A 64 -6.53 -3.88 23.61
C ALA A 64 -5.26 -4.68 23.34
N ASP A 65 -5.45 -5.90 22.85
CA ASP A 65 -4.37 -6.62 22.21
C ASP A 65 -4.09 -6.01 20.82
N ALA A 66 -2.81 -6.00 20.41
CA ALA A 66 -2.39 -5.39 19.16
C ALA A 66 -2.96 -6.10 17.94
N ASP A 67 -3.05 -7.42 17.97
CA ASP A 67 -3.59 -8.20 16.85
C ASP A 67 -5.10 -8.02 16.77
N THR A 68 -5.77 -7.92 17.92
CA THR A 68 -7.21 -7.66 17.98
C THR A 68 -7.57 -6.27 17.44
N MET A 69 -6.82 -5.22 17.82
CA MET A 69 -7.00 -3.87 17.28
C MET A 69 -6.72 -3.83 15.77
N LEU A 70 -5.66 -4.49 15.30
CA LEU A 70 -5.35 -4.57 13.88
C LEU A 70 -6.47 -5.26 13.11
N ALA A 71 -6.96 -6.41 13.61
CA ALA A 71 -8.08 -7.12 13.00
C ALA A 71 -9.33 -6.25 12.88
N ALA A 72 -9.68 -5.48 13.92
CA ALA A 72 -10.83 -4.57 13.88
C ALA A 72 -10.64 -3.44 12.85
N LEU A 73 -9.44 -2.82 12.80
CA LEU A 73 -9.11 -1.79 11.81
C LEU A 73 -9.14 -2.35 10.38
N THR A 74 -8.61 -3.55 10.15
CA THR A 74 -8.65 -4.22 8.85
C THR A 74 -10.07 -4.63 8.46
N HIS A 75 -10.91 -5.01 9.42
CA HIS A 75 -12.31 -5.34 9.14
C HIS A 75 -13.10 -4.14 8.59
N VAL A 76 -12.87 -2.93 9.12
CA VAL A 76 -13.59 -1.72 8.69
C VAL A 76 -12.91 -1.04 7.49
N PHE A 77 -11.59 -0.88 7.52
CA PHE A 77 -10.85 -0.09 6.53
C PHE A 77 -10.06 -0.93 5.52
N GLY A 78 -10.09 -2.27 5.62
CA GLY A 78 -9.21 -3.16 4.85
C GLY A 78 -9.25 -2.95 3.35
N ALA A 79 -10.45 -2.85 2.76
CA ALA A 79 -10.60 -2.59 1.33
C ALA A 79 -9.93 -1.27 0.91
N ARG A 80 -10.10 -0.22 1.72
CA ARG A 80 -9.51 1.11 1.48
C ARG A 80 -8.01 1.14 1.73
N ILE A 81 -7.52 0.39 2.71
CA ILE A 81 -6.07 0.22 2.98
C ILE A 81 -5.41 -0.48 1.79
N LEU A 82 -6.03 -1.55 1.28
CA LEU A 82 -5.54 -2.28 0.10
C LEU A 82 -5.56 -1.42 -1.17
N GLU A 83 -6.65 -0.70 -1.40
CA GLU A 83 -6.75 0.25 -2.51
C GLU A 83 -5.67 1.32 -2.41
N ASN A 84 -5.52 1.94 -1.24
CA ASN A 84 -4.49 2.92 -0.99
C ASN A 84 -3.10 2.32 -1.20
N ALA A 85 -2.80 1.11 -0.72
CA ALA A 85 -1.51 0.46 -0.93
C ALA A 85 -1.24 0.20 -2.42
N ARG A 86 -2.24 -0.25 -3.18
CA ARG A 86 -2.13 -0.52 -4.61
C ARG A 86 -1.81 0.73 -5.42
N PHE A 87 -2.45 1.86 -5.09
CA PHE A 87 -2.28 3.11 -5.84
C PHE A 87 -1.22 4.05 -5.24
N HIS A 88 -0.85 3.93 -3.97
CA HIS A 88 0.21 4.75 -3.37
C HIS A 88 1.56 4.45 -3.99
N LEU A 89 1.85 3.19 -4.35
CA LEU A 89 3.12 2.87 -5.03
C LEU A 89 3.22 3.60 -6.37
N ALA A 90 2.11 3.67 -7.12
CA ALA A 90 2.04 4.44 -8.37
C ALA A 90 2.22 5.95 -8.16
N ARG A 91 1.79 6.49 -7.00
CA ARG A 91 1.81 7.93 -6.72
C ARG A 91 3.09 8.42 -6.04
N SER A 92 3.63 7.65 -5.10
CA SER A 92 4.79 8.00 -4.28
C SER A 92 6.12 7.53 -4.88
N THR A 93 6.11 6.38 -5.56
CA THR A 93 7.29 5.80 -6.21
C THR A 93 6.94 5.38 -7.64
N PRO A 94 6.56 6.34 -8.51
CA PRO A 94 6.00 6.06 -9.83
C PRO A 94 6.92 5.26 -10.75
N LEU A 95 8.23 5.35 -10.54
CA LEU A 95 9.25 4.62 -11.31
C LEU A 95 9.20 3.10 -11.08
N TYR A 96 8.70 2.66 -9.93
CA TYR A 96 8.66 1.25 -9.52
C TYR A 96 7.25 0.62 -9.64
N SER A 97 6.27 1.38 -10.14
CA SER A 97 4.90 0.88 -10.26
C SER A 97 4.64 0.23 -11.62
N ALA A 98 4.15 -1.01 -11.60
CA ALA A 98 3.70 -1.74 -12.79
C ALA A 98 2.44 -1.13 -13.45
N ALA A 99 1.77 -0.18 -12.78
CA ALA A 99 0.58 0.48 -13.30
C ALA A 99 0.88 1.66 -14.25
N ARG A 100 2.15 2.02 -14.47
CA ARG A 100 2.51 3.12 -15.37
C ARG A 100 2.45 2.65 -16.82
N ARG A 101 1.78 3.44 -17.67
CA ARG A 101 1.90 3.31 -19.13
C ARG A 101 3.36 3.54 -19.54
N PHE A 102 3.84 2.82 -20.56
CA PHE A 102 5.20 2.99 -21.09
C PHE A 102 5.52 4.47 -21.33
N THR A 103 6.75 4.90 -21.03
CA THR A 103 7.20 6.26 -21.39
C THR A 103 7.21 6.43 -22.90
N ILE A 104 7.21 7.68 -23.40
CA ILE A 104 7.28 7.96 -24.85
C ILE A 104 8.53 7.29 -25.44
N SER A 105 9.68 7.38 -24.76
CA SER A 105 10.92 6.73 -25.17
C SER A 105 10.81 5.21 -25.21
N GLN A 106 10.16 4.58 -24.23
CA GLN A 106 9.92 3.13 -24.22
C GLN A 106 8.95 2.71 -25.32
N THR A 107 7.94 3.52 -25.60
CA THR A 107 6.96 3.27 -26.67
C THR A 107 7.63 3.31 -28.03
N VAL A 108 8.43 4.35 -28.30
CA VAL A 108 9.19 4.49 -29.56
C VAL A 108 10.20 3.35 -29.71
N THR A 109 10.92 2.99 -28.64
CA THR A 109 11.88 1.88 -28.66
C THR A 109 11.18 0.55 -28.93
N GLY A 110 10.04 0.31 -28.30
CA GLY A 110 9.22 -0.88 -28.53
C GLY A 110 8.70 -0.96 -29.97
N LEU A 111 8.26 0.17 -30.54
CA LEU A 111 7.78 0.23 -31.93
C LEU A 111 8.91 -0.07 -32.93
N MET A 112 10.09 0.49 -32.70
CA MET A 112 11.29 0.23 -33.52
C MET A 112 11.71 -1.24 -33.45
N ALA A 113 11.72 -1.82 -32.25
CA ALA A 113 12.03 -3.24 -32.08
C ALA A 113 11.00 -4.14 -32.79
N ALA A 114 9.72 -3.82 -32.70
CA ALA A 114 8.67 -4.56 -33.40
C ALA A 114 8.82 -4.47 -34.93
N ALA A 115 9.15 -3.29 -35.47
CA ALA A 115 9.40 -3.11 -36.90
C ALA A 115 10.62 -3.91 -37.38
N LEU A 116 11.70 -3.96 -36.59
CA LEU A 116 12.89 -4.76 -36.89
C LEU A 116 12.59 -6.25 -36.85
N ILE A 117 11.83 -6.73 -35.86
CA ILE A 117 11.39 -8.13 -35.78
C ILE A 117 10.52 -8.50 -36.99
N ALA A 118 9.56 -7.65 -37.35
CA ALA A 118 8.70 -7.88 -38.52
C ALA A 118 9.51 -7.90 -39.83
N THR A 119 10.48 -7.01 -39.99
CA THR A 119 11.36 -6.99 -41.17
C THR A 119 12.23 -8.23 -41.23
N GLY A 120 12.80 -8.65 -40.09
CA GLY A 120 13.53 -9.91 -39.96
C GLY A 120 12.67 -11.10 -40.36
N PHE A 121 11.40 -11.12 -39.95
CA PHE A 121 10.42 -12.15 -40.30
C PHE A 121 10.26 -12.36 -41.80
N PHE A 122 10.22 -11.28 -42.57
CA PHE A 122 10.15 -11.35 -44.03
C PHE A 122 11.46 -11.76 -44.69
N LEU A 123 12.62 -11.35 -44.16
CA LEU A 123 13.91 -11.57 -44.82
C LEU A 123 14.52 -12.96 -44.53
N VAL A 124 14.37 -13.53 -43.34
CA VAL A 124 15.11 -14.75 -42.94
C VAL A 124 14.25 -15.75 -42.13
N PRO A 125 13.16 -16.29 -42.69
CA PRO A 125 12.17 -17.08 -41.93
C PRO A 125 12.73 -18.34 -41.25
N GLY A 126 13.85 -18.89 -41.74
CA GLY A 126 14.47 -20.10 -41.18
C GLY A 126 15.21 -19.90 -39.84
N GLN A 127 15.55 -18.67 -39.45
CA GLN A 127 16.35 -18.39 -38.24
C GLN A 127 15.62 -17.51 -37.22
N MET A 128 14.28 -17.51 -37.29
CA MET A 128 13.40 -16.62 -36.53
C MET A 128 13.57 -16.69 -35.02
N ALA A 129 13.69 -17.90 -34.46
CA ALA A 129 13.80 -18.07 -33.02
C ALA A 129 15.04 -17.37 -32.43
N ILE A 130 16.16 -17.41 -33.16
CA ILE A 130 17.42 -16.81 -32.73
C ILE A 130 17.34 -15.28 -32.85
N PHE A 131 16.80 -14.78 -33.97
CA PHE A 131 16.65 -13.34 -34.19
C PHE A 131 15.69 -12.70 -33.18
N ALA A 132 14.55 -13.34 -32.92
CA ALA A 132 13.58 -12.89 -31.93
C ALA A 132 14.18 -12.91 -30.52
N ALA A 133 14.87 -13.99 -30.12
CA ALA A 133 15.53 -14.08 -28.82
C ALA A 133 16.58 -12.97 -28.61
N PHE A 134 17.37 -12.67 -29.64
CA PHE A 134 18.36 -11.59 -29.60
C PHE A 134 17.68 -10.21 -29.46
N MET A 135 16.62 -9.94 -30.23
CA MET A 135 15.86 -8.69 -30.15
C MET A 135 15.15 -8.51 -28.80
N PHE A 136 14.54 -9.57 -28.26
CA PHE A 136 13.92 -9.53 -26.93
C PHE A 136 14.97 -9.31 -25.84
N SER A 137 16.15 -9.92 -25.95
CA SER A 137 17.25 -9.72 -25.01
C SER A 137 17.77 -8.27 -25.04
N LEU A 138 17.94 -7.69 -26.23
CA LEU A 138 18.33 -6.28 -26.39
C LEU A 138 17.26 -5.32 -25.85
N LEU A 139 15.98 -5.59 -26.11
CA LEU A 139 14.89 -4.79 -25.58
C LEU A 139 14.81 -4.88 -24.06
N PHE A 140 14.99 -6.08 -23.49
CA PHE A 140 15.03 -6.28 -22.05
C PHE A 140 16.20 -5.51 -21.41
N LEU A 141 17.40 -5.61 -21.99
CA LEU A 141 18.58 -4.89 -21.50
C LEU A 141 18.42 -3.37 -21.63
N GLY A 142 17.86 -2.89 -22.75
CA GLY A 142 17.60 -1.47 -22.97
C GLY A 142 16.56 -0.91 -21.99
N VAL A 143 15.47 -1.64 -21.75
CA VAL A 143 14.45 -1.22 -20.78
C VAL A 143 14.95 -1.30 -19.34
N ALA A 144 15.78 -2.30 -19.00
CA ALA A 144 16.41 -2.42 -17.69
C ALA A 144 17.45 -1.32 -17.44
N GLY A 145 18.24 -0.94 -18.45
CA GLY A 145 19.25 0.11 -18.35
C GLY A 145 18.71 1.55 -18.45
N LEU A 146 17.49 1.73 -18.96
CA LEU A 146 16.78 3.03 -19.01
C LEU A 146 15.95 3.34 -17.74
N ARG A 147 15.89 2.40 -16.79
CA ARG A 147 15.30 2.61 -15.46
C ARG A 147 16.32 3.20 -14.51
#